data_AF-A0A1Y4Q9F5-F1
#
_entry.id   AF-A0A1Y4Q9F5-F1
#
_cell.length_a   1.000
_cell.length_b   1.000
_cell.length_c   1.000
_cell.angle_alpha   90.00
_cell.angle_beta   90.00
_cell.angle_gamma   90.00
#
_symmetry.space_group_name_H-M   'P 1'
#
loop_
_entity.id
_entity.type
_entity.pdbx_description
1 polymer ?
#
loop_
_entity_poly.entity_id
_entity_poly.type
_entity_poly.pdbx_seq_one_letter_code
_entity_poly.pdbx_strand_id
1 'polypeptide(L)'
;MKFGYDLYEVVSDDILSLLKIFKDEHITVFQLNKVDDYTYRFYLPIYQRLLVKKYHLKIIKSVGILYYLLLLFYRKLSIIGVISFVLTVLLCNQYIFKVEIIGNNPSTTKLVNEVLNENGVGVGSRKNSYAQLNEIYDDIKKYFKGKIDYLNIYQEGSTLFVKYTNSVGASRVKKNFENIYASKDGIIESIDVSSGNVMVKVNDYVKKGDLLVSNTVTSTSGVDKIIETQGVIKAYTYIDYEASIDKNKFDDGEAFSYLLYSIRCKLGIIDKIDRENVLDYGIIGNKRVLKMQYVLIEDIASKKEN
;
A
#
# COMPACT_ATOMS: atom_id res chain seq x y z
N MET A 1 -3.33 -46.85 -23.91
CA MET A 1 -4.24 -45.69 -24.07
C MET A 1 -5.06 -45.90 -25.34
N LYS A 2 -6.39 -45.86 -25.27
CA LYS A 2 -7.28 -46.04 -26.42
C LYS A 2 -7.32 -44.75 -27.26
N PHE A 3 -6.29 -44.51 -28.08
CA PHE A 3 -6.14 -43.28 -28.88
C PHE A 3 -7.19 -43.14 -30.00
N GLY A 4 -7.91 -44.22 -30.30
CA GLY A 4 -9.03 -44.27 -31.22
C GLY A 4 -8.93 -45.48 -32.15
N TYR A 5 -10.08 -45.91 -32.67
CA TYR A 5 -10.21 -47.11 -33.49
C TYR A 5 -10.97 -46.82 -34.78
N ASP A 6 -10.55 -47.51 -35.83
CA ASP A 6 -11.24 -47.61 -37.11
C ASP A 6 -11.92 -48.98 -37.20
N LEU A 7 -13.22 -48.97 -37.50
CA LEU A 7 -13.99 -50.16 -37.82
C LEU A 7 -13.82 -50.45 -39.31
N TYR A 8 -13.18 -51.58 -39.61
CA TYR A 8 -12.98 -52.08 -40.96
C TYR A 8 -13.96 -53.23 -41.27
N GLU A 9 -14.37 -53.32 -42.53
CA GLU A 9 -15.14 -54.42 -43.08
C GLU A 9 -14.41 -55.02 -44.27
N VAL A 10 -14.35 -56.35 -44.30
CA VAL A 10 -13.67 -57.13 -45.33
C VAL A 10 -14.59 -58.25 -45.77
N VAL A 11 -14.74 -58.39 -47.08
CA VAL A 11 -15.40 -59.52 -47.72
C VAL A 11 -14.30 -60.47 -48.20
N SER A 12 -14.22 -61.67 -47.63
CA SER A 12 -13.19 -62.65 -47.99
C SER A 12 -13.62 -64.08 -47.68
N ASP A 13 -13.35 -64.98 -48.61
CA ASP A 13 -13.58 -66.42 -48.47
C ASP A 13 -12.60 -67.06 -47.46
N ASP A 14 -11.39 -66.51 -47.33
CA ASP A 14 -10.36 -67.00 -46.41
C ASP A 14 -9.75 -65.85 -45.57
N ILE A 15 -10.40 -65.58 -44.45
CA ILE A 15 -9.92 -64.59 -43.49
C ILE A 15 -8.63 -65.02 -42.77
N LEU A 16 -8.32 -66.32 -42.71
CA LEU A 16 -7.14 -66.82 -41.97
C LEU A 16 -5.85 -66.39 -42.65
N SER A 17 -5.81 -66.40 -43.98
CA SER A 17 -4.69 -65.88 -44.77
C SER A 17 -4.43 -64.39 -44.47
N LEU A 18 -5.49 -63.59 -44.36
CA LEU A 18 -5.37 -62.17 -44.01
C LEU A 18 -4.87 -61.95 -42.58
N LEU A 19 -5.39 -62.72 -41.62
CA LEU A 19 -4.96 -62.63 -40.22
C LEU A 19 -3.50 -63.06 -40.02
N LYS A 20 -3.02 -64.03 -40.82
CA LYS A 20 -1.62 -64.45 -40.81
C LYS A 20 -0.71 -63.32 -41.27
N ILE A 21 -1.07 -62.65 -42.37
CA ILE A 21 -0.35 -61.46 -42.85
C ILE A 21 -0.36 -60.34 -41.81
N PHE A 22 -1.50 -60.10 -41.15
CA PHE A 22 -1.57 -59.08 -40.09
C PHE A 22 -0.71 -59.43 -38.88
N LYS A 23 -0.57 -60.71 -38.56
CA LYS A 23 0.33 -61.18 -37.51
C LYS A 23 1.80 -60.96 -37.88
N ASP A 24 2.18 -61.26 -39.12
CA ASP A 24 3.54 -61.10 -39.63
C ASP A 24 3.94 -59.63 -39.72
N GLU A 25 3.02 -58.74 -40.09
CA GLU A 25 3.20 -57.28 -40.15
C GLU A 25 2.96 -56.57 -38.79
N HIS A 26 2.78 -57.34 -37.69
CA HIS A 26 2.50 -56.82 -36.34
C HIS A 26 1.30 -55.86 -36.24
N ILE A 27 0.27 -56.08 -37.06
CA ILE A 27 -0.98 -55.32 -37.07
C ILE A 27 -1.89 -55.86 -35.96
N THR A 28 -2.38 -54.98 -35.10
CA THR A 28 -3.22 -55.35 -33.96
C THR A 28 -4.68 -55.28 -34.34
N VAL A 29 -5.37 -56.42 -34.27
CA VAL A 29 -6.80 -56.55 -34.55
C VAL A 29 -7.57 -56.73 -33.25
N PHE A 30 -8.60 -55.92 -33.05
CA PHE A 30 -9.48 -55.99 -31.89
C PHE A 30 -10.89 -56.45 -32.33
N GLN A 31 -11.49 -57.34 -31.54
CA GLN A 31 -12.88 -57.79 -31.66
C GLN A 31 -13.28 -58.15 -33.11
N LEU A 32 -12.79 -59.29 -33.58
CA LEU A 32 -13.18 -59.87 -34.87
C LEU A 32 -14.58 -60.47 -34.76
N ASN A 33 -15.53 -59.92 -35.49
CA ASN A 33 -16.91 -60.38 -35.56
C ASN A 33 -17.26 -60.82 -36.99
N LYS A 34 -17.83 -62.02 -37.14
CA LYS A 34 -18.42 -62.48 -38.40
C LYS A 34 -19.85 -61.95 -38.50
N VAL A 35 -20.17 -61.23 -39.59
CA VAL A 35 -21.48 -60.60 -39.81
C VAL A 35 -22.32 -61.43 -40.78
N ASP A 36 -21.72 -61.88 -41.89
CA ASP A 36 -22.32 -62.77 -42.89
C ASP A 36 -21.36 -63.92 -43.23
N ASP A 37 -21.74 -64.83 -44.13
CA ASP A 37 -20.91 -65.99 -44.53
C ASP A 37 -19.51 -65.60 -45.02
N TYR A 38 -19.39 -64.43 -45.66
CA TYR A 38 -18.16 -63.91 -46.24
C TYR A 38 -17.73 -62.54 -45.67
N THR A 39 -18.51 -61.95 -44.78
CA THR A 39 -18.29 -60.57 -44.28
C THR A 39 -17.79 -60.58 -42.84
N TYR A 40 -16.62 -59.98 -42.61
CA TYR A 40 -16.01 -59.85 -41.30
C TYR A 40 -15.77 -58.38 -40.94
N ARG A 41 -16.01 -58.06 -39.68
CA ARG A 41 -15.80 -56.72 -39.11
C ARG A 41 -14.83 -56.79 -37.96
N PHE A 42 -13.90 -55.85 -37.92
CA PHE A 42 -12.90 -55.78 -36.86
C PHE A 42 -12.39 -54.35 -36.66
N TYR A 43 -11.86 -54.10 -35.47
CA TYR A 43 -11.34 -52.79 -35.09
C TYR A 43 -9.82 -52.76 -35.18
N LEU A 44 -9.28 -51.72 -35.80
CA LEU A 44 -7.85 -51.43 -35.80
C LEU A 44 -7.59 -50.10 -35.11
N PRO A 45 -6.46 -49.95 -34.41
CA PRO A 45 -6.01 -48.64 -33.97
C PRO A 45 -5.77 -47.69 -35.15
N ILE A 46 -6.19 -46.44 -34.99
CA ILE A 46 -6.12 -45.40 -36.06
C ILE A 46 -4.68 -45.17 -36.56
N TYR A 47 -3.66 -45.34 -35.72
CA TYR A 47 -2.26 -45.17 -36.14
C TYR A 47 -1.78 -46.22 -37.16
N GLN A 48 -2.44 -47.38 -37.25
CA GLN A 48 -2.13 -48.45 -38.23
C GLN A 48 -2.79 -48.22 -39.60
N ARG A 49 -3.58 -47.15 -39.76
CA ARG A 49 -4.29 -46.82 -41.01
C ARG A 49 -3.36 -46.72 -42.23
N LEU A 50 -2.11 -46.27 -42.05
CA LEU A 50 -1.12 -46.17 -43.12
C LEU A 50 -0.64 -47.55 -43.61
N LEU A 51 -0.41 -48.48 -42.68
CA LEU A 51 0.05 -49.84 -42.98
C LEU A 51 -1.04 -50.65 -43.70
N VAL A 52 -2.28 -50.45 -43.28
CA VAL A 52 -3.42 -51.25 -43.74
C VAL A 52 -3.99 -50.74 -45.07
N LYS A 53 -3.56 -49.54 -45.51
CA LYS A 53 -3.98 -48.92 -46.79
C LYS A 53 -3.70 -49.82 -48.00
N LYS A 54 -2.65 -50.65 -47.95
CA LYS A 54 -2.25 -51.58 -49.01
C LYS A 54 -3.30 -52.67 -49.27
N TYR A 55 -4.11 -53.02 -48.28
CA TYR A 55 -5.06 -54.13 -48.35
C TYR A 55 -6.45 -53.69 -48.82
N HIS A 56 -6.63 -52.42 -49.22
CA HIS A 56 -7.89 -51.89 -49.76
C HIS A 56 -9.15 -52.19 -48.93
N LEU A 57 -9.00 -52.28 -47.60
CA LEU A 57 -10.12 -52.55 -46.69
C LEU A 57 -11.09 -51.37 -46.63
N LYS A 58 -12.39 -51.66 -46.48
CA LYS A 58 -13.43 -50.64 -46.37
C LYS A 58 -13.54 -50.13 -44.94
N ILE A 59 -13.35 -48.83 -44.73
CA ILE A 59 -13.54 -48.17 -43.42
C ILE A 59 -15.02 -47.80 -43.28
N ILE A 60 -15.70 -48.30 -42.26
CA ILE A 60 -17.10 -47.96 -41.97
C ILE A 60 -17.19 -46.75 -41.04
N LYS A 61 -16.43 -46.78 -39.95
CA LYS A 61 -16.54 -45.79 -38.88
C LYS A 61 -15.21 -45.58 -38.19
N SER A 62 -14.88 -44.32 -37.92
CA SER A 62 -13.72 -43.93 -37.12
C SER A 62 -14.17 -43.30 -35.82
N VAL A 63 -13.58 -43.71 -34.69
CA VAL A 63 -13.95 -43.22 -33.36
C VAL A 63 -12.69 -42.89 -32.57
N GLY A 64 -12.61 -41.69 -31.99
CA GLY A 64 -11.58 -41.31 -31.01
C GLY A 64 -10.93 -39.96 -31.29
N ILE A 65 -10.06 -39.52 -30.37
CA ILE A 65 -9.40 -38.21 -30.43
C ILE A 65 -8.47 -38.08 -31.65
N LEU A 66 -7.80 -39.18 -32.05
CA LEU A 66 -6.95 -39.19 -33.24
C LEU A 66 -7.74 -38.96 -34.54
N TYR A 67 -9.01 -39.38 -34.59
CA TYR A 67 -9.86 -39.12 -35.75
C TYR A 67 -10.13 -37.62 -35.92
N TYR A 68 -10.48 -36.93 -34.82
CA TYR A 68 -10.70 -35.47 -34.84
C TYR A 68 -9.41 -34.70 -35.17
N LEU A 69 -8.26 -35.14 -34.64
CA LEU A 69 -6.96 -34.55 -35.00
C LEU A 69 -6.66 -34.73 -36.50
N LEU A 70 -6.84 -35.94 -37.04
CA LEU A 70 -6.67 -36.18 -38.48
C LEU A 70 -7.63 -35.35 -39.33
N LEU A 71 -8.87 -35.14 -38.87
CA LEU A 71 -9.84 -34.30 -39.56
C LEU A 71 -9.40 -32.83 -39.60
N LEU A 72 -8.80 -32.32 -38.51
CA LEU A 72 -8.21 -30.98 -38.44
C LEU A 72 -7.01 -30.82 -39.39
N PHE A 73 -6.23 -31.87 -39.64
CA PHE A 73 -5.12 -31.83 -40.61
C PHE A 73 -5.56 -32.15 -42.05
N TYR A 74 -6.74 -32.72 -42.27
CA TYR A 74 -7.18 -33.13 -43.60
C TYR A 74 -7.67 -31.95 -44.47
N ARG A 75 -8.29 -30.94 -43.86
CA ARG A 75 -8.79 -29.76 -44.57
C ARG A 75 -7.75 -28.65 -44.56
N LYS A 76 -7.37 -28.13 -45.75
CA LYS A 76 -6.45 -26.98 -45.89
C LYS A 76 -6.87 -25.77 -45.03
N LEU A 77 -8.17 -25.51 -44.92
CA LEU A 77 -8.73 -24.43 -44.08
C LEU A 77 -8.52 -24.67 -42.58
N SER A 78 -8.56 -25.92 -42.13
CA SER A 78 -8.36 -26.26 -40.72
C SER A 78 -6.91 -26.05 -40.30
N ILE A 79 -5.95 -26.37 -41.17
CA ILE A 79 -4.52 -26.07 -40.95
C ILE A 79 -4.30 -24.55 -40.82
N ILE A 80 -4.89 -23.75 -41.72
CA ILE A 80 -4.82 -22.28 -41.66
C ILE A 80 -5.41 -21.76 -40.33
N GLY A 81 -6.53 -22.33 -39.88
CA GLY A 81 -7.13 -21.98 -38.60
C GLY A 81 -6.22 -22.27 -37.41
N VAL A 82 -5.56 -23.42 -37.40
CA VAL A 82 -4.60 -23.78 -36.34
C VAL A 82 -3.39 -22.84 -36.34
N ILE A 83 -2.81 -22.57 -37.52
CA ILE A 83 -1.68 -21.64 -37.65
C ILE A 83 -2.07 -20.23 -37.20
N SER A 84 -3.24 -19.75 -37.63
CA SER A 84 -3.78 -18.45 -37.23
C SER A 84 -4.01 -18.35 -35.72
N PHE A 85 -4.55 -19.40 -35.10
CA PHE A 85 -4.73 -19.47 -33.65
C PHE A 85 -3.39 -19.38 -32.91
N VAL A 86 -2.39 -20.17 -33.33
CA VAL A 86 -1.05 -20.16 -32.73
C VAL A 86 -0.40 -18.77 -32.90
N LEU A 87 -0.49 -18.17 -34.09
CA LEU A 87 0.00 -16.82 -34.35
C LEU A 87 -0.70 -15.80 -33.44
N THR A 88 -2.01 -15.89 -33.28
CA THR A 88 -2.79 -14.99 -32.41
C THR A 88 -2.33 -15.09 -30.96
N VAL A 89 -2.14 -16.30 -30.43
CA VAL A 89 -1.64 -16.51 -29.06
C VAL A 89 -0.23 -15.93 -28.88
N LEU A 90 0.66 -16.13 -29.86
CA LEU A 90 2.01 -15.57 -29.82
C LEU A 90 2.01 -14.05 -29.88
N LEU A 91 1.10 -13.44 -30.65
CA LEU A 91 0.91 -12.00 -30.70
C LEU A 91 0.37 -11.47 -29.38
N CYS A 92 -0.69 -12.06 -28.81
CA CYS A 92 -1.25 -11.64 -27.52
C CYS A 92 -0.22 -11.69 -26.39
N ASN A 93 0.69 -12.67 -26.39
CA ASN A 93 1.77 -12.72 -25.39
C ASN A 93 2.78 -11.56 -25.52
N GLN A 94 2.77 -10.77 -26.59
CA GLN A 94 3.63 -9.59 -26.72
C GLN A 94 2.99 -8.29 -26.24
N TYR A 95 1.76 -8.32 -25.72
CA TYR A 95 1.04 -7.13 -25.27
C TYR A 95 0.79 -7.11 -23.76
N ILE A 96 0.66 -5.89 -23.23
CA ILE A 96 0.24 -5.60 -21.86
C ILE A 96 -1.27 -5.43 -21.86
N PHE A 97 -1.98 -6.29 -21.12
CA PHE A 97 -3.46 -6.24 -21.02
C PHE A 97 -3.94 -5.54 -19.75
N LYS A 98 -3.07 -5.43 -18.74
CA LYS A 98 -3.42 -4.85 -17.44
C LYS A 98 -2.26 -4.06 -16.89
N VAL A 99 -2.55 -2.86 -16.38
CA VAL A 99 -1.63 -2.04 -15.60
C VAL A 99 -2.20 -1.94 -14.20
N GLU A 100 -1.43 -2.38 -13.20
CA GLU A 100 -1.84 -2.38 -11.80
C GLU A 100 -0.93 -1.45 -11.01
N ILE A 101 -1.51 -0.36 -10.53
CA ILE A 101 -0.80 0.67 -9.77
C ILE A 101 -1.19 0.52 -8.30
N ILE A 102 -0.22 0.19 -7.45
CA ILE A 102 -0.39 -0.01 -6.01
C ILE A 102 0.30 1.14 -5.29
N GLY A 103 -0.48 1.97 -4.62
CA GLY A 103 0.03 3.13 -3.90
C GLY A 103 -0.87 3.57 -2.74
N ASN A 104 -0.32 4.41 -1.86
CA ASN A 104 -0.98 4.87 -0.63
C ASN A 104 -1.81 6.15 -0.80
N ASN A 105 -1.68 6.86 -1.92
CA ASN A 105 -2.38 8.13 -2.18
C ASN A 105 -3.08 8.12 -3.55
N PRO A 106 -4.43 8.25 -3.61
CA PRO A 106 -5.20 8.21 -4.85
C PRO A 106 -4.85 9.31 -5.86
N SER A 107 -4.48 10.51 -5.38
CA SER A 107 -4.11 11.64 -6.25
C SER A 107 -2.79 11.39 -6.97
N THR A 108 -1.82 10.80 -6.26
CA THR A 108 -0.55 10.37 -6.85
C THR A 108 -0.76 9.21 -7.83
N THR A 109 -1.72 8.32 -7.57
CA THR A 109 -2.02 7.18 -8.46
C THR A 109 -2.46 7.66 -9.83
N LYS A 110 -3.35 8.67 -9.87
CA LYS A 110 -3.82 9.26 -11.13
C LYS A 110 -2.68 9.89 -11.93
N LEU A 111 -1.81 10.66 -11.26
CA LEU A 111 -0.66 11.29 -11.90
C LEU A 111 0.34 10.25 -12.43
N VAL A 112 0.59 9.18 -11.68
CA VAL A 112 1.45 8.08 -12.16
C VAL A 112 0.85 7.42 -13.40
N ASN A 113 -0.47 7.24 -13.45
CA ASN A 113 -1.17 6.69 -14.62
C ASN A 113 -1.06 7.63 -15.85
N GLU A 114 -1.16 8.94 -15.65
CA GLU A 114 -0.96 9.92 -16.73
C GLU A 114 0.46 9.86 -17.30
N VAL A 115 1.48 9.85 -16.44
CA VAL A 115 2.89 9.76 -16.86
C VAL A 115 3.19 8.43 -17.58
N LEU A 116 2.59 7.32 -17.14
CA LEU A 116 2.71 6.04 -17.83
C LEU A 116 2.11 6.09 -19.24
N ASN A 117 0.94 6.73 -19.39
CA ASN A 117 0.31 6.92 -20.69
C ASN A 117 1.12 7.85 -21.61
N GLU A 118 1.70 8.93 -21.08
CA GLU A 118 2.60 9.83 -21.82
C GLU A 118 3.83 9.10 -22.36
N ASN A 119 4.38 8.18 -21.56
CA ASN A 119 5.51 7.31 -21.95
C ASN A 119 5.11 6.16 -22.88
N GLY A 120 3.86 6.12 -23.37
CA GLY A 120 3.37 5.08 -24.28
C GLY A 120 3.16 3.72 -23.62
N VAL A 121 3.09 3.68 -22.28
CA VAL A 121 2.93 2.46 -21.49
C VAL A 121 1.53 2.40 -20.92
N GLY A 122 0.62 1.88 -21.73
CA GLY A 122 -0.78 1.71 -21.38
C GLY A 122 -1.29 0.31 -21.69
N VAL A 123 -2.58 0.12 -21.43
CA VAL A 123 -3.30 -1.10 -21.85
C VAL A 123 -3.30 -1.18 -23.37
N GLY A 124 -2.80 -2.29 -23.92
CA GLY A 124 -2.64 -2.50 -25.35
C GLY A 124 -1.26 -2.15 -25.91
N SER A 125 -0.33 -1.63 -25.09
CA SER A 125 1.05 -1.42 -25.49
C SER A 125 1.82 -2.73 -25.62
N ARG A 126 2.83 -2.75 -26.49
CA ARG A 126 3.77 -3.87 -26.58
C ARG A 126 4.53 -4.00 -25.26
N LYS A 127 4.87 -5.23 -24.86
CA LYS A 127 5.70 -5.50 -23.70
C LYS A 127 7.03 -4.75 -23.83
N ASN A 128 7.37 -4.01 -22.78
CA ASN A 128 8.60 -3.24 -22.73
C ASN A 128 9.78 -4.15 -22.46
N SER A 129 10.92 -3.86 -23.08
CA SER A 129 12.18 -4.48 -22.69
C SER A 129 12.61 -4.00 -21.31
N TYR A 130 13.49 -4.73 -20.63
CA TYR A 130 14.03 -4.34 -19.33
C TYR A 130 14.70 -2.95 -19.38
N ALA A 131 15.39 -2.63 -20.48
CA ALA A 131 15.99 -1.31 -20.68
C ALA A 131 14.94 -0.18 -20.70
N GLN A 132 13.83 -0.39 -21.42
CA GLN A 132 12.73 0.59 -21.49
C GLN A 132 12.03 0.76 -20.14
N LEU A 133 11.83 -0.32 -19.40
CA LEU A 133 11.27 -0.24 -18.04
C LEU A 133 12.16 0.58 -17.09
N ASN A 134 13.48 0.48 -17.24
CA ASN A 134 14.42 1.30 -16.46
C ASN A 134 14.38 2.78 -16.87
N GLU A 135 14.24 3.10 -18.15
CA GLU A 135 14.07 4.49 -18.61
C GLU A 135 12.78 5.10 -18.01
N ILE A 136 11.66 4.37 -18.08
CA ILE A 136 10.38 4.79 -17.49
C ILE A 136 10.50 4.94 -15.97
N TYR A 137 11.24 4.04 -15.32
CA TYR A 137 11.52 4.13 -13.89
C TYR A 137 12.26 5.43 -13.55
N ASP A 138 13.31 5.76 -14.31
CA ASP A 138 14.10 6.97 -14.08
C ASP A 138 13.29 8.24 -14.36
N ASP A 139 12.45 8.25 -15.39
CA ASP A 139 11.57 9.36 -15.72
C ASP A 139 10.53 9.62 -14.63
N ILE A 140 9.86 8.57 -14.15
CA ILE A 140 8.89 8.67 -13.05
C ILE A 140 9.61 9.12 -11.77
N LYS A 141 10.78 8.54 -11.46
CA LYS A 141 11.56 8.93 -10.28
C LYS A 141 11.99 10.39 -10.34
N LYS A 142 12.35 10.90 -11.51
CA LYS A 142 12.73 12.30 -11.72
C LYS A 142 11.52 13.24 -11.61
N TYR A 143 10.39 12.88 -12.21
CA TYR A 143 9.16 13.67 -12.17
C TYR A 143 8.60 13.81 -10.74
N PHE A 144 8.67 12.72 -9.96
CA PHE A 144 8.17 12.67 -8.59
C PHE A 144 9.26 12.85 -7.51
N LYS A 145 10.38 13.49 -7.84
CA LYS A 145 11.50 13.71 -6.91
C LYS A 145 11.02 14.42 -5.63
N GLY A 146 11.20 13.76 -4.48
CA GLY A 146 10.77 14.26 -3.17
C GLY A 146 9.28 14.08 -2.85
N LYS A 147 8.51 13.43 -3.74
CA LYS A 147 7.11 13.04 -3.50
C LYS A 147 6.95 11.52 -3.36
N ILE A 148 7.82 10.73 -3.97
CA ILE A 148 7.85 9.27 -3.89
C ILE A 148 9.22 8.83 -3.35
N ASP A 149 9.23 8.06 -2.26
CA ASP A 149 10.47 7.53 -1.66
C ASP A 149 10.80 6.14 -2.20
N TYR A 150 9.78 5.33 -2.42
CA TYR A 150 9.92 3.99 -2.99
C TYR A 150 9.12 3.91 -4.28
N LEU A 151 9.79 3.48 -5.35
CA LEU A 151 9.20 3.16 -6.64
C LEU A 151 9.73 1.79 -7.05
N ASN A 152 8.88 0.94 -7.59
CA ASN A 152 9.25 -0.31 -8.22
C ASN A 152 8.32 -0.58 -9.40
N ILE A 153 8.91 -0.84 -10.56
CA ILE A 153 8.19 -1.12 -11.81
C ILE A 153 8.70 -2.46 -12.31
N TYR A 154 7.80 -3.43 -12.42
CA TYR A 154 8.14 -4.75 -12.93
C TYR A 154 6.97 -5.32 -13.71
N GLN A 155 7.27 -6.32 -14.53
CA GLN A 155 6.29 -6.92 -15.42
C GLN A 155 6.21 -8.43 -15.18
N GLU A 156 5.00 -8.94 -14.96
CA GLU A 156 4.72 -10.37 -14.83
C GLU A 156 3.69 -10.77 -15.89
N GLY A 157 4.13 -11.60 -16.85
CA GLY A 157 3.30 -11.98 -17.99
C GLY A 157 2.84 -10.75 -18.78
N SER A 158 1.53 -10.59 -18.92
CA SER A 158 0.89 -9.45 -19.61
C SER A 158 0.38 -8.37 -18.65
N THR A 159 0.81 -8.40 -17.39
CA THR A 159 0.46 -7.38 -16.39
C THR A 159 1.69 -6.57 -16.01
N LEU A 160 1.57 -5.25 -16.07
CA LEU A 160 2.57 -4.31 -15.57
C LEU A 160 2.20 -3.89 -14.14
N PHE A 161 3.14 -4.03 -13.21
CA PHE A 161 2.97 -3.62 -11.83
C PHE A 161 3.80 -2.39 -11.54
N VAL A 162 3.15 -1.37 -11.00
CA VAL A 162 3.79 -0.14 -10.54
C VAL A 162 3.47 0.04 -9.07
N LYS A 163 4.47 -0.23 -8.22
CA LYS A 163 4.36 -0.08 -6.77
C LYS A 163 5.07 1.21 -6.37
N TYR A 164 4.38 2.08 -5.64
CA TYR A 164 5.01 3.27 -5.09
C TYR A 164 4.57 3.54 -3.65
N THR A 165 5.43 4.24 -2.91
CA THR A 165 5.13 4.77 -1.59
C THR A 165 5.47 6.25 -1.57
N ASN A 166 4.48 7.08 -1.26
CA ASN A 166 4.72 8.51 -1.12
C ASN A 166 5.76 8.77 -0.03
N SER A 167 6.59 9.76 -0.28
CA SER A 167 7.43 10.33 0.74
C SER A 167 6.53 10.84 1.84
N VAL A 168 6.67 10.29 3.04
CA VAL A 168 6.20 10.96 4.24
C VAL A 168 7.20 12.07 4.40
N GLY A 169 6.98 13.17 3.68
CA GLY A 169 7.83 14.34 3.79
C GLY A 169 7.94 14.59 5.28
N ALA A 170 9.14 14.44 5.83
CA ALA A 170 9.47 15.09 7.07
C ALA A 170 9.11 16.53 6.77
N SER A 171 7.93 16.95 7.24
CA SER A 171 7.47 18.32 7.10
C SER A 171 8.70 19.10 7.46
N ARG A 172 9.21 19.93 6.54
CA ARG A 172 10.37 20.75 6.84
C ARG A 172 9.89 21.61 8.01
N VAL A 173 10.09 21.12 9.23
CA VAL A 173 9.96 21.88 10.45
C VAL A 173 10.87 23.02 10.13
N LYS A 174 10.28 24.20 9.91
CA LYS A 174 11.05 25.40 9.60
C LYS A 174 12.09 25.46 10.70
N LYS A 175 13.35 25.20 10.35
CA LYS A 175 14.43 25.17 11.32
C LYS A 175 14.40 26.51 12.01
N ASN A 176 13.95 26.51 13.25
CA ASN A 176 13.70 27.76 13.96
C ASN A 176 14.88 28.01 14.89
N PHE A 177 15.68 28.99 14.51
CA PHE A 177 16.90 29.38 15.21
C PHE A 177 16.64 30.47 16.27
N GLU A 178 15.39 30.75 16.62
CA GLU A 178 15.03 31.70 17.67
C GLU A 178 15.40 31.19 19.07
N ASN A 179 15.57 32.08 20.04
CA ASN A 179 15.72 31.71 21.45
C ASN A 179 14.37 31.33 22.06
N ILE A 180 14.41 30.61 23.19
CA ILE A 180 13.22 30.31 24.00
C ILE A 180 13.29 31.12 25.29
N TYR A 181 12.25 31.90 25.55
CA TYR A 181 12.07 32.76 26.72
C TYR A 181 10.92 32.28 27.59
N ALA A 182 10.92 32.67 28.87
CA ALA A 182 9.85 32.38 29.81
C ALA A 182 8.59 33.21 29.50
N SER A 183 7.45 32.56 29.33
CA SER A 183 6.16 33.22 29.10
C SER A 183 5.55 33.79 30.39
N LYS A 184 5.92 33.24 31.54
CA LYS A 184 5.40 33.51 32.88
C LYS A 184 6.50 33.34 33.93
N ASP A 185 6.27 33.95 35.08
CA ASP A 185 7.11 33.77 36.27
C ASP A 185 6.85 32.38 36.88
N GLY A 186 7.89 31.69 37.34
CA GLY A 186 7.73 30.37 37.95
C GLY A 186 9.03 29.71 38.39
N ILE A 187 8.89 28.57 39.05
CA ILE A 187 10.02 27.71 39.45
C ILE A 187 10.07 26.52 38.51
N ILE A 188 11.22 26.28 37.86
CA ILE A 188 11.36 25.21 36.88
C ILE A 188 11.20 23.84 37.54
N GLU A 189 10.27 23.05 37.01
CA GLU A 189 9.97 21.69 37.45
C GLU A 189 10.70 20.66 36.59
N SER A 190 10.60 20.79 35.26
CA SER A 190 11.26 19.88 34.31
C SER A 190 11.70 20.60 33.04
N ILE A 191 12.78 20.09 32.46
CA ILE A 191 13.41 20.62 31.25
C ILE A 191 13.55 19.45 30.27
N ASP A 192 12.77 19.48 29.18
CA ASP A 192 12.84 18.52 28.08
C ASP A 192 13.26 19.25 26.80
N VAL A 193 14.58 19.44 26.63
CA VAL A 193 15.15 20.17 25.49
C VAL A 193 15.80 19.18 24.52
N SER A 194 15.28 19.12 23.30
CA SER A 194 15.80 18.30 22.20
C SER A 194 16.96 18.98 21.47
N SER A 195 16.93 20.31 21.35
CA SER A 195 17.96 21.11 20.68
C SER A 195 18.04 22.50 21.28
N GLY A 196 19.25 23.04 21.47
CA GLY A 196 19.52 24.34 22.09
C GLY A 196 20.39 24.24 23.35
N ASN A 197 20.97 25.36 23.77
CA ASN A 197 21.77 25.45 25.00
C ASN A 197 20.89 25.88 26.17
N VAL A 198 20.75 25.03 27.19
CA VAL A 198 19.91 25.30 28.36
C VAL A 198 20.63 26.24 29.32
N MET A 199 20.03 27.39 29.61
CA MET A 199 20.63 28.44 30.47
C MET A 199 20.17 28.36 31.93
N VAL A 200 19.24 27.48 32.24
CA VAL A 200 18.53 27.38 33.52
C VAL A 200 18.57 25.95 34.06
N LYS A 201 18.36 25.77 35.37
CA LYS A 201 18.34 24.45 36.03
C LYS A 201 16.99 24.17 36.67
N VAL A 202 16.73 22.90 36.92
CA VAL A 202 15.56 22.46 37.70
C VAL A 202 15.63 23.09 39.10
N ASN A 203 14.51 23.62 39.57
CA ASN A 203 14.33 24.45 40.79
C ASN A 203 14.84 25.90 40.72
N ASP A 204 15.31 26.38 39.56
CA ASP A 204 15.59 27.81 39.41
C ASP A 204 14.29 28.62 39.30
N TYR A 205 14.29 29.81 39.89
CA TYR A 205 13.22 30.80 39.74
C TYR A 205 13.49 31.65 38.50
N VAL A 206 12.52 31.72 37.60
CA VAL A 206 12.58 32.52 36.37
C VAL A 206 11.45 33.54 36.34
N LYS A 207 11.73 34.70 35.78
CA LYS A 207 10.74 35.73 35.47
C LYS A 207 10.32 35.66 34.02
N LYS A 208 9.13 36.15 33.73
CA LYS A 208 8.64 36.35 32.37
C LYS A 208 9.65 37.19 31.58
N GLY A 209 10.06 36.68 30.43
CA GLY A 209 11.07 37.27 29.56
C GLY A 209 12.49 36.74 29.78
N ASP A 210 12.74 35.92 30.82
CA ASP A 210 14.07 35.35 31.04
C ASP A 210 14.42 34.34 29.94
N LEU A 211 15.70 34.30 29.56
CA LEU A 211 16.23 33.38 28.57
C LEU A 211 16.34 31.97 29.15
N LEU A 212 15.53 31.04 28.64
CA LEU A 212 15.53 29.64 29.08
C LEU A 212 16.48 28.78 28.23
N VAL A 213 16.39 28.90 26.90
CA VAL A 213 17.22 28.16 25.95
C VAL A 213 17.80 29.11 24.91
N SER A 214 19.12 29.14 24.83
CA SER A 214 19.86 29.89 23.81
C SER A 214 20.05 29.07 22.54
N ASN A 215 19.94 29.74 21.40
CA ASN A 215 20.30 29.20 20.09
C ASN A 215 21.82 29.13 19.87
N THR A 216 22.64 29.65 20.78
CA THR A 216 24.09 29.75 20.60
C THR A 216 24.80 28.70 21.46
N VAL A 217 25.61 27.87 20.81
CA VAL A 217 26.47 26.89 21.47
C VAL A 217 27.92 27.22 21.17
N THR A 218 28.71 27.38 22.23
CA THR A 218 30.16 27.55 22.12
C THR A 218 30.81 26.17 21.94
N SER A 219 31.42 25.95 20.77
CA SER A 219 32.17 24.72 20.50
C SER A 219 33.46 24.67 21.33
N THR A 220 34.04 23.48 21.53
CA THR A 220 35.33 23.27 22.23
C THR A 220 36.48 24.10 21.64
N SER A 221 36.35 24.54 20.38
CA SER A 221 37.30 25.42 19.69
C SER A 221 37.06 26.92 19.94
N GLY A 222 36.13 27.31 20.83
CA GLY A 222 35.82 28.70 21.16
C GLY A 222 35.04 29.47 20.09
N VAL A 223 34.46 28.77 19.12
CA VAL A 223 33.64 29.38 18.04
C VAL A 223 32.16 29.15 18.36
N ASP A 224 31.42 30.25 18.41
CA ASP A 224 29.97 30.24 18.60
C ASP A 224 29.26 29.77 17.33
N LYS A 225 28.35 28.79 17.49
CA LYS A 225 27.51 28.27 16.41
C LYS A 225 26.05 28.44 16.78
N ILE A 226 25.28 28.94 15.83
CA ILE A 226 23.82 29.06 15.94
C ILE A 226 23.19 27.72 15.55
N ILE A 227 22.40 27.17 16.47
CA ILE A 227 21.66 25.91 16.31
C ILE A 227 20.15 26.15 16.49
N GLU A 228 19.36 25.21 16.00
CA GLU A 228 17.90 25.23 16.18
C GLU A 228 17.54 25.03 17.67
N THR A 229 16.48 25.69 18.14
CA THR A 229 15.97 25.48 19.49
C THR A 229 14.62 24.76 19.48
N GLN A 230 14.57 23.67 20.24
CA GLN A 230 13.37 22.87 20.43
C GLN A 230 13.39 22.24 21.81
N GLY A 231 12.38 22.55 22.61
CA GLY A 231 12.20 21.98 23.93
C GLY A 231 10.91 22.46 24.58
N VAL A 232 10.50 21.73 25.62
CA VAL A 232 9.38 22.02 26.50
C VAL A 232 9.96 22.25 27.89
N ILE A 233 9.57 23.33 28.55
CA ILE A 233 10.06 23.66 29.89
C ILE A 233 8.86 23.92 30.79
N LYS A 234 8.65 23.00 31.74
CA LYS A 234 7.54 23.12 32.69
C LYS A 234 7.99 23.82 33.94
N ALA A 235 7.15 24.72 34.44
CA ALA A 235 7.39 25.41 35.69
C ALA A 235 6.15 25.45 36.57
N TYR A 236 6.39 25.54 37.87
CA TYR A 236 5.39 25.89 38.86
C TYR A 236 5.07 27.38 38.77
N THR A 237 3.88 27.72 38.30
CA THR A 237 3.38 29.10 38.27
C THR A 237 2.35 29.31 39.36
N TYR A 238 2.31 30.52 39.91
CA TYR A 238 1.42 30.90 41.00
C TYR A 238 0.44 31.95 40.48
N ILE A 239 -0.85 31.63 40.50
CA ILE A 239 -1.89 32.54 40.00
C ILE A 239 -2.97 32.71 41.07
N ASP A 240 -3.23 33.98 41.41
CA ASP A 240 -4.28 34.36 42.33
C ASP A 240 -5.49 34.87 41.53
N TYR A 241 -6.67 34.34 41.83
CA TYR A 241 -7.93 34.78 41.24
C TYR A 241 -8.90 35.26 42.30
N GLU A 242 -9.59 36.35 41.98
CA GLU A 242 -10.67 36.91 42.79
C GLU A 242 -11.98 36.91 41.99
N ALA A 243 -13.06 36.53 42.68
CA ALA A 243 -14.42 36.66 42.18
C ALA A 243 -15.31 37.23 43.29
N SER A 244 -16.29 38.05 42.89
CA SER A 244 -17.23 38.68 43.81
C SER A 244 -18.65 38.61 43.28
N ILE A 245 -19.62 38.39 44.17
CA ILE A 245 -21.06 38.45 43.86
C ILE A 245 -21.82 39.21 44.95
N ASP A 246 -23.02 39.70 44.62
CA ASP A 246 -23.88 40.39 45.60
C ASP A 246 -24.40 39.41 46.67
N LYS A 247 -24.42 39.85 47.93
CA LYS A 247 -24.79 39.02 49.10
C LYS A 247 -26.19 38.39 49.00
N ASN A 248 -27.16 39.09 48.40
CA ASN A 248 -28.57 38.71 48.43
C ASN A 248 -29.00 37.72 47.32
N LYS A 249 -28.08 37.29 46.45
CA LYS A 249 -28.44 36.49 45.26
C LYS A 249 -28.54 34.98 45.50
N PHE A 250 -27.84 34.45 46.51
CA PHE A 250 -27.69 33.00 46.71
C PHE A 250 -27.54 32.65 48.20
N ASP A 251 -27.79 31.39 48.55
CA ASP A 251 -27.40 30.84 49.86
C ASP A 251 -25.86 30.77 50.00
N ASP A 252 -25.31 30.64 51.22
CA ASP A 252 -23.85 30.66 51.45
C ASP A 252 -23.11 29.55 50.66
N GLY A 253 -23.65 28.32 50.65
CA GLY A 253 -23.05 27.19 49.93
C GLY A 253 -23.14 27.34 48.39
N GLU A 254 -24.26 27.86 47.90
CA GLU A 254 -24.48 28.14 46.47
C GLU A 254 -23.56 29.26 45.98
N ALA A 255 -23.40 30.31 46.78
CA ALA A 255 -22.51 31.41 46.51
C ALA A 255 -21.04 30.96 46.40
N PHE A 256 -20.57 30.12 47.32
CA PHE A 256 -19.22 29.56 47.25
C PHE A 256 -19.01 28.73 45.97
N SER A 257 -19.96 27.84 45.67
CA SER A 257 -19.89 26.96 44.49
C SER A 257 -19.88 27.76 43.19
N TYR A 258 -20.73 28.79 43.09
CA TYR A 258 -20.77 29.69 41.94
C TYR A 258 -19.47 30.48 41.77
N LEU A 259 -18.94 31.04 42.86
CA LEU A 259 -17.67 31.78 42.84
C LEU A 259 -16.51 30.88 42.42
N LEU A 260 -16.42 29.66 42.97
CA LEU A 260 -15.40 28.68 42.60
C LEU A 260 -15.49 28.30 41.12
N TYR A 261 -16.69 28.02 40.62
CA TYR A 261 -16.93 27.75 39.20
C TYR A 261 -16.50 28.93 38.32
N SER A 262 -16.86 30.16 38.72
CA SER A 262 -16.49 31.36 37.96
C SER A 262 -14.98 31.58 37.87
N ILE A 263 -14.24 31.21 38.92
CA ILE A 263 -12.78 31.25 38.94
C ILE A 263 -12.21 30.15 38.04
N ARG A 264 -12.73 28.92 38.11
CA ARG A 264 -12.31 27.80 37.24
C ARG A 264 -12.52 28.09 35.76
N CYS A 265 -13.57 28.80 35.38
CA CYS A 265 -13.76 29.22 33.99
C CYS A 265 -12.68 30.20 33.48
N LYS A 266 -11.98 30.93 34.37
CA LYS A 266 -10.92 31.89 34.00
C LYS A 266 -9.55 31.26 33.80
N LEU A 267 -9.35 30.04 34.29
CA LEU A 267 -8.06 29.33 34.30
C LEU A 267 -7.58 28.92 32.88
N GLY A 268 -8.48 28.78 31.90
CA GLY A 268 -8.11 28.57 30.49
C GLY A 268 -7.54 27.16 30.22
N ILE A 269 -6.65 27.05 29.22
CA ILE A 269 -5.96 25.79 28.86
C ILE A 269 -4.73 25.66 29.76
N ILE A 270 -4.71 24.63 30.61
CA ILE A 270 -3.63 24.33 31.55
C ILE A 270 -3.28 22.85 31.46
N ASP A 271 -2.01 22.51 31.60
CA ASP A 271 -1.56 21.11 31.59
C ASP A 271 -1.97 20.38 32.87
N LYS A 272 -1.67 20.95 34.05
CA LYS A 272 -2.00 20.34 35.35
C LYS A 272 -2.12 21.36 36.49
N ILE A 273 -3.10 21.16 37.36
CA ILE A 273 -3.21 21.84 38.66
C ILE A 273 -2.52 20.98 39.71
N ASP A 274 -1.53 21.53 40.42
CA ASP A 274 -0.83 20.85 41.51
C ASP A 274 -1.57 21.05 42.84
N ARG A 275 -1.91 22.30 43.17
CA ARG A 275 -2.62 22.66 44.41
C ARG A 275 -3.62 23.79 44.20
N GLU A 276 -4.74 23.71 44.92
CA GLU A 276 -5.76 24.75 45.02
C GLU A 276 -5.88 25.17 46.50
N ASN A 277 -5.65 26.44 46.80
CA ASN A 277 -5.74 26.98 48.15
C ASN A 277 -6.76 28.12 48.19
N VAL A 278 -7.71 28.04 49.13
CA VAL A 278 -8.58 29.18 49.46
C VAL A 278 -7.75 30.17 50.29
N LEU A 279 -7.51 31.36 49.76
CA LEU A 279 -6.80 32.41 50.49
C LEU A 279 -7.74 33.15 51.45
N ASP A 280 -8.94 33.48 50.96
CA ASP A 280 -9.94 34.21 51.74
C ASP A 280 -11.33 33.93 51.18
N TYR A 281 -12.31 33.82 52.07
CA TYR A 281 -13.72 33.74 51.73
C TYR A 281 -14.53 34.47 52.78
N GLY A 282 -15.24 35.51 52.35
CA GLY A 282 -16.00 36.33 53.28
C GLY A 282 -16.87 37.37 52.61
N ILE A 283 -17.53 38.16 53.46
CA ILE A 283 -18.38 39.28 53.04
C ILE A 283 -17.58 40.57 53.25
N ILE A 284 -17.26 41.25 52.14
CA ILE A 284 -16.62 42.56 52.16
C ILE A 284 -17.68 43.57 51.69
N GLY A 285 -18.24 44.33 52.64
CA GLY A 285 -19.35 45.25 52.38
C GLY A 285 -20.64 44.51 51.99
N ASN A 286 -21.17 44.80 50.79
CA ASN A 286 -22.39 44.15 50.26
C ASN A 286 -22.10 42.98 49.29
N LYS A 287 -20.83 42.57 49.18
CA LYS A 287 -20.40 41.52 48.25
C LYS A 287 -19.76 40.35 48.99
N ARG A 288 -20.06 39.14 48.56
CA ARG A 288 -19.29 37.94 48.89
C ARG A 288 -18.10 37.86 47.95
N VAL A 289 -16.91 37.67 48.50
CA VAL A 289 -15.65 37.59 47.77
C VAL A 289 -14.99 36.25 48.06
N LEU A 290 -14.48 35.60 47.02
CA LEU A 290 -13.65 34.41 47.12
C LEU A 290 -12.32 34.70 46.45
N LYS A 291 -11.23 34.48 47.19
CA LYS A 291 -9.86 34.54 46.70
C LYS A 291 -9.27 33.14 46.70
N MET A 292 -8.82 32.70 45.53
CA MET A 292 -8.21 31.39 45.33
C MET A 292 -6.79 31.59 44.82
N GLN A 293 -5.86 30.79 45.34
CA GLN A 293 -4.52 30.63 44.79
C GLN A 293 -4.41 29.26 44.14
N TYR A 294 -3.87 29.24 42.92
CA TYR A 294 -3.57 28.02 42.18
C TYR A 294 -2.07 27.89 41.98
N VAL A 295 -1.57 26.69 42.25
CA VAL A 295 -0.23 26.27 41.85
C VAL A 295 -0.40 25.38 40.62
N LEU A 296 0.09 25.85 39.48
CA LEU A 296 -0.06 25.16 38.19
C LEU A 296 1.29 24.63 37.72
N ILE A 297 1.27 23.51 37.01
CA ILE A 297 2.41 23.02 36.24
C ILE A 297 2.05 23.20 34.78
N GLU A 298 2.77 24.08 34.09
CA GLU A 298 2.50 24.43 32.69
C GLU A 298 3.80 24.69 31.93
N ASP A 299 3.76 24.49 30.61
CA ASP A 299 4.85 24.87 29.71
C ASP A 299 5.00 26.40 29.65
N ILE A 300 6.16 26.89 30.08
CA ILE A 300 6.51 28.31 30.04
C ILE A 300 7.42 28.65 28.85
N ALA A 301 7.76 27.69 27.99
CA ALA A 301 8.60 27.94 26.82
C ALA A 301 7.84 28.76 25.76
N SER A 302 8.29 29.98 25.49
CA SER A 302 7.77 30.82 24.42
C SER A 302 8.87 31.34 23.50
N LYS A 303 8.56 31.38 22.20
CA LYS A 303 9.47 31.89 21.16
C LYS A 303 9.27 33.39 20.88
N LYS A 304 8.36 34.05 21.60
CA LYS A 304 8.14 35.50 21.50
C LYS A 304 8.81 36.20 22.67
N GLU A 305 9.73 37.08 22.34
CA GLU A 305 10.20 38.13 23.26
C GLU A 305 9.00 39.06 23.50
N ASN A 306 8.49 39.08 24.73
CA ASN A 306 7.37 39.93 25.16
C ASN A 306 7.84 40.86 26.26
#